data_AF-A0A4S8MJS0-F1
#
_entry.id   AF-A0A4S8MJS0-F1
#
_cell.length_a   1.000
_cell.length_b   1.000
_cell.length_c   1.000
_cell.angle_alpha   90.00
_cell.angle_beta   90.00
_cell.angle_gamma   90.00
#
_symmetry.space_group_name_H-M   'P 1'
#
loop_
_entity.id
_entity.type
_entity.pdbx_description
1 polymer ?
#
loop_
_entity_poly.entity_id
_entity_poly.type
_entity_poly.pdbx_seq_one_letter_code
_entity_poly.pdbx_strand_id
1 'polypeptide(L)'
;MFEPVRGGTRGGQAEFKWSDVSADKDRENYLGHSINAPTGRWQKNKDVHWYNRDQKDTDEERREELRKVKEVEAEALAAVLYVVVTTLHWSIY
;
A
#
# COMPACT_ATOMS: atom_id res chain seq x y z
N MET A 1 -4.60 -28.02 24.31
CA MET A 1 -3.34 -27.30 24.59
C MET A 1 -3.33 -26.07 23.69
N PHE A 2 -3.56 -24.89 24.25
CA PHE A 2 -3.63 -23.63 23.50
C PHE A 2 -2.22 -23.06 23.48
N GLU A 3 -1.51 -23.19 22.37
CA GLU A 3 -0.26 -22.44 22.20
C GLU A 3 -0.63 -20.97 22.06
N PRO A 4 -0.09 -20.06 22.89
CA PRO A 4 -0.31 -18.63 22.69
C PRO A 4 0.18 -18.29 21.28
N VAL A 5 -0.62 -17.51 20.53
CA VAL A 5 -0.20 -16.98 19.23
C VAL A 5 1.15 -16.33 19.45
N ARG A 6 2.20 -16.91 18.85
CA ARG A 6 3.56 -16.39 19.01
C ARG A 6 3.54 -14.98 18.44
N GLY A 7 3.61 -13.98 19.33
CA GLY A 7 3.72 -12.59 18.94
C GLY A 7 4.92 -12.43 18.03
N GLY A 8 4.66 -12.10 16.78
CA GLY A 8 5.65 -12.06 15.72
C GLY A 8 5.05 -11.49 14.46
N THR A 9 5.91 -11.22 13.49
CA THR A 9 5.70 -10.66 12.13
C THR A 9 4.56 -11.25 11.28
N ARG A 10 3.89 -12.29 11.78
CA ARG A 10 2.74 -12.97 11.15
C ARG A 10 1.37 -12.50 11.68
N GLY A 11 1.35 -11.49 12.56
CA GLY A 11 0.13 -10.84 13.05
C GLY A 11 -0.67 -10.11 11.96
N GLY A 12 -1.82 -9.54 12.35
CA GLY A 12 -2.71 -8.83 11.41
C GLY A 12 -2.04 -7.63 10.73
N GLN A 13 -2.65 -7.05 9.69
CA GLN A 13 -2.05 -5.97 8.90
C GLN A 13 -1.54 -4.78 9.74
N ALA A 14 -2.15 -4.54 10.91
CA ALA A 14 -1.76 -3.48 11.86
C ALA A 14 -0.52 -3.82 12.72
N GLU A 15 -0.12 -5.09 12.81
CA GLU A 15 0.95 -5.58 13.69
C GLU A 15 2.25 -5.86 12.92
N PHE A 16 2.24 -5.74 11.60
CA PHE A 16 3.41 -5.99 10.76
C PHE A 16 4.44 -4.85 10.88
N LYS A 17 5.69 -5.20 11.21
CA LYS A 17 6.81 -4.27 11.25
C LYS A 17 8.06 -4.87 10.64
N TRP A 18 8.70 -4.13 9.74
CA TRP A 18 9.97 -4.51 9.12
C TRP A 18 11.13 -4.65 10.12
N SER A 19 11.08 -3.92 11.24
CA SER A 19 12.02 -4.10 12.36
C SER A 19 12.02 -5.52 12.88
N ASP A 20 10.83 -6.12 12.97
CA ASP A 20 10.64 -7.44 13.56
C ASP A 20 11.03 -8.51 12.55
N VAL A 21 10.83 -8.25 11.25
CA VAL A 21 11.31 -9.11 10.15
C VAL A 21 12.83 -9.20 10.15
N SER A 22 13.54 -8.11 10.48
CA SER A 22 15.01 -8.14 10.52
C SER A 22 15.57 -9.09 11.59
N ALA A 23 14.83 -9.30 12.68
CA ALA A 23 15.19 -10.20 13.77
C ALA A 23 14.65 -11.63 13.58
N ASP A 24 13.84 -11.85 12.54
CA ASP A 24 13.22 -13.14 12.25
C ASP A 24 14.25 -14.14 11.68
N LYS A 25 14.10 -15.41 12.08
CA LYS A 25 14.88 -16.54 11.54
C LYS A 25 14.53 -16.78 10.07
N ASP A 26 13.26 -16.59 9.72
CA ASP A 26 12.71 -16.84 8.38
C ASP A 26 12.63 -15.55 7.53
N ARG A 27 13.42 -14.53 7.88
CA ARG A 27 13.36 -13.20 7.21
C ARG A 27 13.51 -13.27 5.68
N GLU A 28 14.23 -14.26 5.18
CA GLU A 28 14.48 -14.47 3.75
C GLU A 28 13.20 -14.84 2.97
N ASN A 29 12.17 -15.32 3.67
CA ASN A 29 10.88 -15.66 3.07
C ASN A 29 9.95 -14.46 2.90
N TYR A 30 10.32 -13.27 3.40
CA TYR A 30 9.53 -12.05 3.26
C TYR A 30 9.88 -11.33 1.95
N LEU A 31 8.84 -11.02 1.16
CA LEU A 31 8.99 -10.26 -0.08
C LEU A 31 9.51 -8.85 0.21
N GLY A 32 10.71 -8.52 -0.25
CA GLY A 32 11.33 -7.21 -0.01
C GLY A 32 12.21 -7.15 1.25
N HIS A 33 12.53 -8.29 1.89
CA HIS A 33 13.45 -8.31 3.04
C HIS A 33 14.82 -7.68 2.71
N SER A 34 15.31 -7.87 1.48
CA SER A 34 16.61 -7.37 1.03
C SER A 34 16.71 -5.84 1.09
N ILE A 35 15.58 -5.15 0.98
CA ILE A 35 15.47 -3.70 0.96
C ILE A 35 14.99 -3.19 2.33
N ASN A 36 13.91 -3.77 2.87
CA ASN A 36 13.18 -3.20 4.00
C ASN A 36 13.58 -3.77 5.37
N ALA A 37 14.15 -4.98 5.42
CA ALA A 37 14.72 -5.57 6.63
C ALA A 37 16.20 -5.93 6.39
N PRO A 38 17.02 -4.93 6.08
CA PRO A 38 18.37 -5.17 5.66
C PRO A 38 19.14 -5.59 6.96
N THR A 39 19.86 -6.73 6.92
CA THR A 39 20.63 -7.24 8.08
C THR A 39 22.13 -7.40 7.76
N GLY A 40 22.99 -6.98 8.70
CA GLY A 40 24.43 -7.25 8.68
C GLY A 40 25.31 -6.01 8.50
N ARG A 41 26.63 -6.17 8.75
CA ARG A 41 27.60 -5.05 8.73
C ARG A 41 27.81 -4.43 7.35
N TRP A 42 27.49 -5.15 6.27
CA TRP A 42 27.62 -4.71 4.87
C TRP A 42 26.71 -3.54 4.48
N GLN A 43 25.77 -3.20 5.37
CA GLN A 43 24.76 -2.15 5.15
C GLN A 43 25.13 -0.83 5.79
N LYS A 44 26.08 -0.86 6.72
CA LYS A 44 26.61 0.36 7.32
C LYS A 44 27.23 1.19 6.20
N ASN A 45 26.63 2.33 5.90
CA ASN A 45 27.02 3.27 4.84
C ASN A 45 26.64 2.88 3.39
N LYS A 46 25.76 1.90 3.15
CA LYS A 46 25.14 1.71 1.83
C LYS A 46 23.73 2.30 1.83
N ASP A 47 23.48 3.21 0.90
CA ASP A 47 22.13 3.67 0.65
C ASP A 47 21.40 2.65 -0.24
N VAL A 48 20.49 1.90 0.38
CA VAL A 48 19.68 0.87 -0.27
C VAL A 48 18.61 1.51 -1.17
N HIS A 49 18.15 2.72 -0.85
CA HIS A 49 17.09 3.43 -1.58
C HIS A 49 17.63 4.41 -2.62
N TRP A 50 18.87 4.21 -3.08
CA TRP A 50 19.53 5.10 -4.04
C TRP A 50 18.72 5.31 -5.33
N TYR A 51 17.95 4.30 -5.76
CA TYR A 51 17.09 4.35 -6.95
C TYR A 51 15.83 5.20 -6.77
N ASN A 52 15.47 5.55 -5.53
CA ASN A 52 14.27 6.31 -5.19
C ASN A 52 14.59 7.77 -4.80
N ARG A 53 15.86 8.19 -4.84
CA ARG A 53 16.27 9.54 -4.45
C ARG A 53 15.80 10.64 -5.39
N ASP A 54 15.62 10.32 -6.67
CA ASP A 54 15.16 11.27 -7.69
C ASP A 54 13.65 11.21 -7.95
N GLN A 55 12.92 10.34 -7.24
CA GLN A 55 11.45 10.43 -7.17
C GLN A 55 11.07 11.58 -6.24
N LYS A 56 11.35 12.79 -6.69
CA LYS A 56 10.67 14.00 -6.24
C LYS A 56 9.28 14.01 -6.88
N ASP A 57 8.48 12.97 -6.63
CA ASP A 57 7.04 13.14 -6.66
C ASP A 57 6.77 14.00 -5.44
N THR A 58 6.83 15.30 -5.65
CA THR A 58 6.49 16.28 -4.63
C THR A 58 5.11 15.92 -4.09
N ASP A 59 4.87 16.08 -2.79
CA ASP A 59 3.55 15.78 -2.21
C ASP A 59 2.41 16.52 -2.94
N GLU A 60 2.73 17.58 -3.69
CA GLU A 60 1.85 18.21 -4.69
C GLU A 60 1.44 17.26 -5.84
N GLU A 61 2.38 16.64 -6.56
CA GLU A 61 2.09 15.76 -7.70
C GLU A 61 1.26 14.54 -7.27
N ARG A 62 1.57 13.97 -6.10
CA ARG A 62 0.78 12.86 -5.53
C ARG A 62 -0.65 13.30 -5.19
N ARG A 63 -0.84 14.54 -4.71
CA ARG A 63 -2.16 15.12 -4.43
C ARG A 63 -2.93 15.42 -5.72
N GLU A 64 -2.27 15.87 -6.77
CA GLU A 64 -2.90 16.12 -8.07
C GLU A 64 -3.37 14.83 -8.75
N GLU A 65 -2.55 13.77 -8.73
CA GLU A 65 -2.94 12.46 -9.23
C GLU A 65 -4.13 11.89 -8.45
N LEU A 66 -4.13 12.01 -7.11
CA LEU A 66 -5.28 11.65 -6.27
C LEU A 66 -6.53 12.46 -6.60
N ARG A 67 -6.40 13.75 -6.94
CA ARG A 67 -7.53 14.59 -7.33
C ARG A 67 -8.10 14.14 -8.67
N LYS A 68 -7.25 13.87 -9.67
CA LYS A 68 -7.68 13.36 -10.99
C LYS A 68 -8.42 12.03 -10.85
N VAL A 69 -7.90 11.10 -10.05
CA VAL A 69 -8.56 9.81 -9.81
C VAL A 69 -9.94 10.01 -9.19
N LYS A 70 -10.07 10.87 -8.18
CA LYS A 70 -11.37 11.19 -7.56
C LYS A 70 -12.35 11.88 -8.50
N GLU A 71 -11.89 12.73 -9.40
CA GLU A 71 -12.72 13.37 -10.42
C GLU A 71 -13.26 12.33 -11.41
N VAL A 72 -12.41 11.41 -11.89
CA VAL A 72 -12.82 10.31 -12.78
C VAL A 72 -13.79 9.37 -12.08
N GLU A 73 -13.57 9.05 -10.80
CA GLU A 73 -14.51 8.26 -10.00
C GLU A 73 -15.86 8.97 -9.82
N ALA A 74 -15.85 10.28 -9.57
CA ALA A 74 -17.06 11.07 -9.43
C ALA A 74 -17.84 11.18 -10.75
N GLU A 75 -17.15 11.32 -11.89
CA GLU A 75 -17.76 11.33 -13.22
C GLU A 75 -18.36 9.95 -13.56
N ALA A 76 -17.65 8.86 -13.27
CA ALA A 76 -18.17 7.52 -13.46
C ALA A 76 -19.40 7.25 -12.57
N LEU A 77 -19.38 7.68 -11.30
CA LEU A 77 -20.52 7.58 -10.40
C LEU A 77 -21.69 8.45 -10.84
N ALA A 78 -21.43 9.66 -11.34
CA ALA A 78 -22.47 10.54 -11.89
C ALA A 78 -23.08 9.97 -13.17
N ALA A 79 -22.28 9.40 -14.07
CA ALA A 79 -22.75 8.71 -15.26
C ALA A 79 -23.64 7.51 -14.88
N VAL A 80 -23.22 6.70 -13.92
CA VAL A 80 -24.02 5.57 -13.41
C VAL A 80 -25.33 6.09 -12.78
N LEU A 81 -25.28 7.13 -11.95
CA LEU A 81 -26.47 7.70 -11.31
C LEU A 81 -27.45 8.28 -12.35
N TYR A 82 -26.94 8.97 -13.38
CA TYR A 82 -27.75 9.53 -14.44
C TYR A 82 -28.38 8.45 -15.34
N VAL A 83 -27.65 7.38 -15.63
CA VAL A 83 -28.16 6.20 -16.35
C VAL A 83 -29.26 5.50 -15.52
N VAL A 84 -29.09 5.39 -14.20
CA VAL A 84 -30.11 4.79 -13.32
C VAL A 84 -31.39 5.64 -13.25
N VAL A 85 -31.27 6.96 -13.13
CA VAL A 85 -32.46 7.84 -13.07
C VAL A 85 -33.22 7.86 -14.39
N THR A 86 -32.53 7.89 -15.53
CA THR A 86 -33.17 7.90 -16.86
C THR A 86 -33.83 6.56 -17.19
N THR A 87 -33.20 5.43 -16.86
CA THR A 87 -33.81 4.10 -17.03
C THR A 87 -35.02 3.88 -16.14
N LEU A 88 -35.00 4.39 -14.90
CA LEU A 88 -36.18 4.36 -14.02
C LEU A 88 -37.32 5.24 -14.53
N HIS A 89 -37.03 6.42 -15.09
CA HIS A 89 -38.06 7.29 -15.66
C HIS A 89 -38.78 6.65 -16.85
N TRP A 90 -38.05 5.98 -17.74
CA TRP A 90 -38.64 5.28 -18.90
C TRP A 90 -39.32 3.96 -18.55
N SER A 91 -39.09 3.39 -17.37
CA SER A 91 -39.75 2.16 -16.92
C SER A 91 -41.06 2.40 -16.16
N ILE A 92 -41.39 3.67 -15.85
CA ILE A 92 -42.62 4.07 -15.13
C ILE A 92 -43.68 4.63 -16.10
N TYR A 93 -43.35 4.77 -17.39
CA TYR A 93 -44.29 5.10 -18.47
C TYR A 93 -44.55 3.92 -19.40
#